data_AF-A0A849Z5J2-F1
#
_entry.id   AF-A0A849Z5J2-F1
#
_cell.length_a   1.000
_cell.length_b   1.000
_cell.length_c   1.000
_cell.angle_alpha   90.00
_cell.angle_beta   90.00
_cell.angle_gamma   90.00
#
_symmetry.space_group_name_H-M   'P 1'
#
loop_
_entity.id
_entity.type
_entity.pdbx_description
1 polymer ?
#
loop_
_entity_poly.entity_id
_entity_poly.type
_entity_poly.pdbx_seq_one_letter_code
_entity_poly.pdbx_strand_id
1 'polypeptide(L)'
;MRAASLTLLIIVAAGCSDAKDSGQPSSTAPAASAPRSAAAPAGTTSTATTASASPSSTAAAPAAFEATPEPELKEWATSKIVKVPGSDTNSCETRMVREWLRVMCVNRNAELGKPAAIKVERGRAPNERSKGENLKAVNDITTLVMPVRPGTDFVAAFSWENGSHSLSVRWPDGTPEAQRVMEFDNAGAPDGAATAGGDAPLGPGPVAAGTTSPSEAPLDDVASLAAVPDDAAWEKTPEARVKGSTAAGCETKLSGDWFRARCKAADTTKAITTILPIKGHRKTQTTVKIEDGVATLITPYVEGTEMHARFSTGSSSTFLVLRWPKGPKPETIGAFESGK
;
A
#
# COMPACT_ATOMS: atom_id res chain seq x y z
N MET A 1 44.36 -37.49 -14.76
CA MET A 1 45.16 -36.49 -14.04
C MET A 1 44.31 -35.97 -12.90
N ARG A 2 44.78 -36.14 -11.66
CA ARG A 2 44.02 -35.87 -10.42
C ARG A 2 44.16 -34.39 -10.06
N ALA A 3 43.06 -33.66 -9.90
CA ALA A 3 43.05 -32.30 -9.36
C ALA A 3 42.57 -32.35 -7.91
N ALA A 4 43.44 -31.93 -7.00
CA ALA A 4 43.24 -31.94 -5.56
C ALA A 4 42.25 -30.85 -5.13
N SER A 5 41.24 -31.25 -4.36
CA SER A 5 40.38 -30.33 -3.59
C SER A 5 41.10 -29.90 -2.33
N LEU A 6 41.31 -28.58 -2.18
CA LEU A 6 41.79 -27.96 -0.95
C LEU A 6 40.57 -27.38 -0.21
N THR A 7 40.06 -28.12 0.76
CA THR A 7 39.00 -27.68 1.67
C THR A 7 39.61 -26.84 2.78
N LEU A 8 39.33 -25.54 2.79
CA LEU A 8 39.68 -24.64 3.90
C LEU A 8 38.49 -24.56 4.86
N LEU A 9 38.65 -25.17 6.03
CA LEU A 9 37.72 -25.15 7.15
C LEU A 9 38.05 -23.92 8.03
N ILE A 10 37.18 -22.92 8.08
CA ILE A 10 37.29 -21.81 9.04
C ILE A 10 36.25 -22.04 10.14
N ILE A 11 36.76 -22.31 11.34
CA ILE A 11 36.03 -22.41 12.60
C ILE A 11 35.92 -20.98 13.16
N VAL A 12 34.71 -20.43 13.29
CA VAL A 12 34.46 -19.21 14.08
C VAL A 12 33.78 -19.59 15.37
N ALA A 13 34.44 -19.22 16.47
CA ALA A 13 34.10 -19.54 17.84
C ALA A 13 32.81 -18.83 18.30
N ALA A 14 32.05 -19.55 19.12
CA ALA A 14 30.90 -19.10 19.87
C ALA A 14 31.32 -18.09 20.97
N GLY A 15 30.64 -16.95 21.01
CA GLY A 15 30.63 -16.02 22.13
C GLY A 15 29.28 -16.07 22.83
N CYS A 16 29.21 -16.84 23.92
CA CYS A 16 28.18 -16.71 24.96
C CYS A 16 28.52 -15.53 25.89
N SER A 17 27.54 -15.09 26.69
CA SER A 17 27.56 -14.13 27.83
C SER A 17 26.75 -12.87 27.50
N ASP A 18 25.81 -12.37 28.29
CA ASP A 18 25.29 -12.75 29.60
C ASP A 18 23.92 -12.08 29.74
N ALA A 19 22.93 -12.82 30.24
CA ALA A 19 21.65 -12.27 30.66
C ALA A 19 21.82 -11.65 32.05
N LYS A 20 21.53 -10.35 32.20
CA LYS A 20 21.42 -9.70 33.51
C LYS A 20 20.04 -9.09 33.68
N ASP A 21 19.18 -9.94 34.21
CA ASP A 21 17.90 -9.64 34.85
C ASP A 21 18.15 -8.79 36.11
N SER A 22 17.51 -7.63 36.22
CA SER A 22 17.50 -6.78 37.42
C SER A 22 16.46 -5.67 37.34
N GLY A 23 15.35 -5.83 38.05
CA GLY A 23 14.73 -4.72 38.79
C GLY A 23 13.40 -4.20 38.26
N GLN A 24 12.31 -4.90 38.58
CA GLN A 24 10.96 -4.34 38.59
C GLN A 24 10.62 -3.82 40.00
N PRO A 25 10.46 -2.51 40.22
CA PRO A 25 9.86 -2.01 41.45
C PRO A 25 8.33 -2.00 41.33
N SER A 26 7.70 -2.68 42.29
CA SER A 26 6.27 -2.60 42.61
C SER A 26 5.82 -1.15 42.80
N SER A 27 4.78 -0.73 42.07
CA SER A 27 4.08 0.53 42.34
C SER A 27 2.70 0.24 42.92
N THR A 28 2.57 0.59 44.19
CA THR A 28 1.38 0.45 45.04
C THR A 28 0.34 1.51 44.66
N ALA A 29 -0.88 1.07 44.36
CA ALA A 29 -2.05 1.94 44.22
C ALA A 29 -2.53 2.46 45.58
N PRO A 30 -3.06 3.69 45.65
CA PRO A 30 -4.05 4.06 46.65
C PRO A 30 -5.42 4.30 46.01
N ALA A 31 -6.41 3.58 46.53
CA ALA A 31 -7.82 3.89 46.41
C ALA A 31 -8.15 5.17 47.18
N ALA A 32 -9.00 6.03 46.61
CA ALA A 32 -9.74 7.04 47.36
C ALA A 32 -11.14 7.18 46.78
N SER A 33 -12.11 6.69 47.55
CA SER A 33 -13.54 6.96 47.40
C SER A 33 -13.86 8.40 47.83
N ALA A 34 -14.96 8.96 47.30
CA ALA A 34 -16.12 9.56 48.02
C ALA A 34 -16.84 10.62 47.13
N PRO A 35 -17.97 11.25 47.55
CA PRO A 35 -19.27 11.10 46.88
C PRO A 35 -19.95 12.43 46.48
N ARG A 36 -21.17 12.33 45.95
CA ARG A 36 -22.29 13.32 46.01
C ARG A 36 -22.02 14.78 45.59
N SER A 37 -22.81 15.26 44.62
CA SER A 37 -23.83 16.28 44.94
C SER A 37 -24.84 16.46 43.81
N ALA A 38 -26.10 16.42 44.20
CA ALA A 38 -27.24 16.92 43.45
C ALA A 38 -27.29 18.45 43.52
N ALA A 39 -27.68 19.11 42.43
CA ALA A 39 -28.41 20.37 42.48
C ALA A 39 -29.08 20.62 41.12
N ALA A 40 -30.41 20.56 41.10
CA ALA A 40 -31.22 21.29 40.13
C ALA A 40 -31.17 22.79 40.49
N PRO A 41 -31.33 23.67 39.48
CA PRO A 41 -32.33 24.71 39.65
C PRO A 41 -33.25 24.84 38.44
N ALA A 42 -34.49 25.15 38.77
CA ALA A 42 -35.55 25.54 37.87
C ALA A 42 -35.33 26.95 37.31
N GLY A 43 -35.82 27.14 36.09
CA GLY A 43 -36.56 28.34 35.68
C GLY A 43 -35.78 29.61 35.42
N THR A 44 -35.77 30.07 34.16
CA THR A 44 -35.98 31.49 33.88
C THR A 44 -36.52 31.70 32.46
N THR A 45 -37.77 32.14 32.42
CA THR A 45 -38.39 33.09 31.47
C THR A 45 -37.89 33.15 30.03
N SER A 46 -38.79 32.69 29.17
CA SER A 46 -38.89 32.93 27.73
C SER A 46 -39.14 34.42 27.47
N THR A 47 -38.11 35.15 27.03
CA THR A 47 -38.25 36.50 26.45
C THR A 47 -38.39 36.35 24.95
N ALA A 48 -39.57 36.70 24.42
CA ALA A 48 -39.84 36.74 22.99
C ALA A 48 -39.00 37.86 22.35
N THR A 49 -37.91 37.48 21.69
CA THR A 49 -37.09 38.40 20.88
C THR A 49 -37.77 38.60 19.53
N THR A 50 -38.15 39.85 19.29
CA THR A 50 -38.69 40.38 18.04
C THR A 50 -37.80 39.98 16.86
N ALA A 51 -38.38 39.30 15.88
CA ALA A 51 -37.73 38.89 14.64
C ALA A 51 -37.27 40.12 13.86
N SER A 52 -35.98 40.46 13.99
CA SER A 52 -35.29 41.35 13.08
C SER A 52 -34.99 40.55 11.81
N ALA A 53 -35.61 40.95 10.70
CA ALA A 53 -35.38 40.37 9.38
C ALA A 53 -33.90 40.56 9.01
N SER A 54 -33.09 39.51 9.21
CA SER A 54 -31.72 39.47 8.72
C SER A 54 -31.76 39.61 7.19
N PRO A 55 -30.96 40.50 6.60
CA PRO A 55 -30.82 40.55 5.16
C PRO A 55 -30.28 39.20 4.70
N SER A 56 -31.05 38.49 3.87
CA SER A 56 -30.58 37.31 3.14
C SER A 56 -29.49 37.75 2.19
N SER A 57 -28.27 37.86 2.70
CA SER A 57 -27.06 37.94 1.90
C SER A 57 -26.90 36.57 1.26
N THR A 58 -27.33 36.46 0.01
CA THR A 58 -27.00 35.34 -0.87
C THR A 58 -25.50 35.41 -1.13
N ALA A 59 -24.70 34.99 -0.14
CA ALA A 59 -23.27 34.82 -0.31
C ALA A 59 -23.11 33.79 -1.43
N ALA A 60 -22.56 34.24 -2.56
CA ALA A 60 -22.24 33.37 -3.68
C ALA A 60 -21.44 32.18 -3.15
N ALA A 61 -21.90 30.96 -3.43
CA ALA A 61 -21.19 29.76 -3.03
C ALA A 61 -19.73 29.88 -3.53
N PRO A 62 -18.73 29.68 -2.66
CA PRO A 62 -17.34 29.78 -3.07
C PRO A 62 -17.11 28.83 -4.25
N ALA A 63 -16.37 29.30 -5.25
CA ALA A 63 -16.04 28.49 -6.41
C ALA A 63 -15.41 27.17 -5.94
N ALA A 64 -15.90 26.05 -6.49
CA ALA A 64 -15.35 24.75 -6.16
C ALA A 64 -13.86 24.73 -6.51
N PHE A 65 -13.00 24.53 -5.51
CA PHE A 65 -11.57 24.40 -5.74
C PHE A 65 -11.31 23.12 -6.54
N GLU A 66 -10.87 23.27 -7.79
CA GLU A 66 -10.45 22.13 -8.59
C GLU A 66 -9.22 21.48 -7.97
N ALA A 67 -9.25 20.14 -7.89
CA ALA A 67 -8.13 19.40 -7.37
C ALA A 67 -6.92 19.48 -8.30
N THR A 68 -5.74 19.75 -7.73
CA THR A 68 -4.49 19.53 -8.43
C THR A 68 -4.36 18.03 -8.75
N PRO A 69 -3.72 17.65 -9.87
CA PRO A 69 -3.54 16.25 -10.22
C PRO A 69 -2.81 15.46 -9.13
N GLU A 70 -3.17 14.18 -8.96
CA GLU A 70 -2.51 13.26 -8.02
C GLU A 70 -0.99 13.25 -8.27
N PRO A 71 -0.14 13.33 -7.23
CA PRO A 71 1.30 13.34 -7.38
C PRO A 71 1.83 12.05 -8.00
N GLU A 72 2.82 12.20 -8.87
CA GLU A 72 3.53 11.06 -9.45
C GLU A 72 4.36 10.33 -8.38
N LEU A 73 4.69 9.05 -8.63
CA LEU A 73 5.50 8.25 -7.70
C LEU A 73 6.85 8.90 -7.35
N LYS A 74 7.45 9.63 -8.30
CA LYS A 74 8.68 10.38 -8.10
C LYS A 74 8.53 11.52 -7.09
N GLU A 75 7.41 12.22 -7.11
CA GLU A 75 7.12 13.29 -6.15
C GLU A 75 6.96 12.72 -4.75
N TRP A 76 6.27 11.57 -4.63
CA TRP A 76 6.15 10.87 -3.36
C TRP A 76 7.50 10.44 -2.80
N ALA A 77 8.39 9.89 -3.63
CA ALA A 77 9.69 9.38 -3.19
C ALA A 77 10.60 10.46 -2.58
N THR A 78 10.53 11.69 -3.10
CA THR A 78 11.36 12.83 -2.62
C THR A 78 10.71 13.64 -1.51
N SER A 79 9.42 13.43 -1.25
CA SER A 79 8.70 14.13 -0.18
C SER A 79 9.19 13.77 1.22
N LYS A 80 8.96 14.68 2.16
CA LYS A 80 9.30 14.45 3.57
C LYS A 80 8.22 13.62 4.23
N ILE A 81 8.64 12.68 5.07
CA ILE A 81 7.73 11.95 5.97
C ILE A 81 7.19 12.97 6.99
N VAL A 82 5.87 13.03 7.10
CA VAL A 82 5.18 13.85 8.09
C VAL A 82 4.99 13.01 9.34
N LYS A 83 5.45 13.52 10.48
CA LYS A 83 5.24 12.85 11.77
C LYS A 83 3.78 12.99 12.18
N VAL A 84 3.05 11.88 12.14
CA VAL A 84 1.67 11.77 12.62
C VAL A 84 1.70 10.92 13.89
N PRO A 85 1.19 11.42 15.04
CA PRO A 85 1.07 10.62 16.26
C PRO A 85 0.39 9.28 15.99
N GLY A 86 0.97 8.20 16.54
CA GLY A 86 0.49 6.81 16.36
C GLY A 86 0.85 6.15 15.03
N SER A 87 1.27 6.90 14.00
CA SER A 87 1.61 6.33 12.68
C SER A 87 2.73 5.31 12.75
N ASP A 88 3.83 5.62 13.47
CA ASP A 88 4.98 4.72 13.60
C ASP A 88 4.62 3.44 14.37
N THR A 89 3.81 3.55 15.43
CA THR A 89 3.29 2.40 16.22
C THR A 89 2.53 1.43 15.33
N ASN A 90 1.75 1.96 14.38
CA ASN A 90 0.94 1.17 13.46
C ASN A 90 1.72 0.74 12.21
N SER A 91 3.04 0.95 12.16
CA SER A 91 3.88 0.67 10.98
C SER A 91 3.37 1.36 9.71
N CYS A 92 2.84 2.57 9.87
CA CYS A 92 2.36 3.42 8.79
C CYS A 92 3.35 4.56 8.54
N GLU A 93 3.65 4.80 7.27
CA GLU A 93 4.40 5.97 6.82
C GLU A 93 3.46 6.99 6.21
N THR A 94 3.50 8.23 6.70
CA THR A 94 2.66 9.32 6.21
C THR A 94 3.48 10.36 5.45
N ARG A 95 3.06 10.72 4.24
CA ARG A 95 3.70 11.73 3.39
C ARG A 95 2.69 12.75 2.91
N MET A 96 3.13 14.00 2.77
CA MET A 96 2.37 15.09 2.15
C MET A 96 3.13 15.61 0.93
N VAL A 97 2.43 15.71 -0.20
CA VAL A 97 2.93 16.36 -1.42
C VAL A 97 1.87 17.33 -1.91
N ARG A 98 2.19 18.63 -1.88
CA ARG A 98 1.19 19.69 -2.14
C ARG A 98 0.00 19.49 -1.20
N GLU A 99 -1.21 19.37 -1.74
CA GLU A 99 -2.44 19.10 -1.02
C GLU A 99 -2.74 17.60 -0.85
N TRP A 100 -1.89 16.70 -1.32
CA TRP A 100 -2.17 15.26 -1.28
C TRP A 100 -1.51 14.60 -0.08
N LEU A 101 -2.31 13.83 0.65
CA LEU A 101 -1.89 12.94 1.73
C LEU A 101 -1.74 11.53 1.18
N ARG A 102 -0.64 10.87 1.52
CA ARG A 102 -0.44 9.43 1.33
C ARG A 102 -0.08 8.77 2.64
N VAL A 103 -0.80 7.72 2.99
CA VAL A 103 -0.54 6.89 4.17
C VAL A 103 -0.32 5.46 3.70
N MET A 104 0.83 4.89 4.03
CA MET A 104 1.23 3.55 3.60
C MET A 104 1.54 2.72 4.83
N CYS A 105 0.68 1.75 5.14
CA CYS A 105 0.90 0.81 6.24
C CYS A 105 1.45 -0.50 5.69
N VAL A 106 2.50 -1.00 6.33
CA VAL A 106 3.22 -2.22 5.95
C VAL A 106 3.21 -3.22 7.09
N ASN A 107 3.34 -4.51 6.77
CA ASN A 107 3.48 -5.57 7.76
C ASN A 107 4.86 -5.53 8.46
N ARG A 108 5.06 -4.57 9.38
CA ARG A 108 6.24 -4.49 10.26
C ARG A 108 5.90 -4.64 11.74
N ASN A 109 4.62 -4.49 12.12
CA ASN A 109 4.16 -4.70 13.49
C ASN A 109 3.58 -6.11 13.61
N ALA A 110 4.32 -7.00 14.29
CA ALA A 110 3.92 -8.39 14.50
C ALA A 110 2.65 -8.54 15.36
N GLU A 111 2.34 -7.55 16.22
CA GLU A 111 1.14 -7.58 17.06
C GLU A 111 -0.12 -7.35 16.23
N LEU A 112 -0.08 -6.40 15.28
CA LEU A 112 -1.22 -6.09 14.41
C LEU A 112 -1.41 -7.12 13.28
N GLY A 113 -0.34 -7.77 12.83
CA GLY A 113 -0.38 -8.74 11.73
C GLY A 113 -0.40 -8.07 10.34
N LYS A 114 -0.93 -8.76 9.33
CA LYS A 114 -0.95 -8.23 7.95
C LYS A 114 -1.98 -7.11 7.79
N PRO A 115 -1.63 -5.97 7.17
CA PRO A 115 -2.61 -4.98 6.75
C PRO A 115 -3.62 -5.57 5.76
N ALA A 116 -4.91 -5.44 6.06
CA ALA A 116 -6.00 -6.11 5.36
C ALA A 116 -6.87 -5.14 4.54
N ALA A 117 -7.29 -4.02 5.15
CA ALA A 117 -8.25 -3.11 4.53
C ALA A 117 -8.09 -1.67 5.02
N ILE A 118 -8.67 -0.74 4.26
CA ILE A 118 -8.86 0.65 4.66
C ILE A 118 -10.31 1.01 4.35
N LYS A 119 -10.99 1.70 5.27
CA LYS A 119 -12.37 2.16 5.13
C LYS A 119 -12.48 3.61 5.57
N VAL A 120 -12.95 4.50 4.70
CA VAL A 120 -13.26 5.89 5.07
C VAL A 120 -14.62 5.93 5.75
N GLU A 121 -14.66 6.34 7.02
CA GLU A 121 -15.86 6.33 7.87
C GLU A 121 -16.58 7.68 7.87
N ARG A 122 -15.84 8.77 7.82
CA ARG A 122 -16.34 10.15 7.88
C ARG A 122 -15.60 11.02 6.90
N GLY A 123 -16.22 12.09 6.41
CA GLY A 123 -15.55 13.13 5.62
C GLY A 123 -15.67 13.02 4.11
N ARG A 124 -16.68 12.32 3.60
CA ARG A 124 -17.02 12.43 2.17
C ARG A 124 -17.78 13.72 1.91
N ALA A 125 -17.26 14.57 1.02
CA ALA A 125 -18.10 15.60 0.43
C ALA A 125 -19.23 14.90 -0.36
N PRO A 126 -20.49 15.33 -0.23
CA PRO A 126 -21.65 14.65 -0.81
C PRO A 126 -21.59 14.50 -2.34
N ASN A 127 -20.69 15.24 -3.00
CA ASN A 127 -20.50 15.24 -4.45
C ASN A 127 -19.09 14.81 -4.90
N GLU A 128 -18.13 14.63 -3.99
CA GLU A 128 -16.87 13.98 -4.34
C GLU A 128 -17.11 12.47 -4.30
N ARG A 129 -17.47 11.91 -5.45
CA ARG A 129 -17.12 10.52 -5.69
C ARG A 129 -15.61 10.47 -5.57
N SER A 130 -15.09 9.86 -4.51
CA SER A 130 -13.67 9.54 -4.34
C SER A 130 -13.21 8.68 -5.51
N LYS A 131 -12.93 9.29 -6.67
CA LYS A 131 -12.33 8.64 -7.84
C LYS A 131 -10.88 8.22 -7.57
N GLY A 132 -10.35 8.49 -6.37
CA GLY A 132 -8.95 8.30 -6.01
C GLY A 132 -8.69 7.68 -4.64
N GLU A 133 -9.68 7.06 -3.98
CA GLU A 133 -9.39 6.18 -2.83
C GLU A 133 -8.65 4.94 -3.36
N ASN A 134 -7.33 5.07 -3.58
CA ASN A 134 -6.43 4.01 -4.04
C ASN A 134 -6.15 3.01 -2.90
N LEU A 135 -7.22 2.43 -2.33
CA LEU A 135 -7.18 1.43 -1.28
C LEU A 135 -6.67 0.13 -1.91
N LYS A 136 -5.36 -0.08 -1.85
CA LYS A 136 -4.71 -1.26 -2.41
C LYS A 136 -4.05 -2.02 -1.27
N ALA A 137 -4.61 -3.18 -0.91
CA ALA A 137 -3.88 -4.22 -0.20
C ALA A 137 -3.09 -5.01 -1.24
N VAL A 138 -1.82 -4.70 -1.41
CA VAL A 138 -0.94 -5.34 -2.40
C VAL A 138 0.33 -5.76 -1.69
N ASN A 139 0.55 -7.07 -1.56
CA ASN A 139 1.70 -7.67 -0.88
C ASN A 139 1.86 -7.20 0.58
N ASP A 140 0.81 -7.32 1.38
CA ASP A 140 0.81 -6.93 2.80
C ASP A 140 1.11 -5.42 3.02
N ILE A 141 0.78 -4.59 2.04
CA ILE A 141 0.85 -3.12 2.11
C ILE A 141 -0.54 -2.58 1.80
N THR A 142 -1.06 -1.72 2.68
CA THR A 142 -2.28 -0.94 2.45
C THR A 142 -1.93 0.53 2.27
N THR A 143 -2.39 1.15 1.19
CA THR A 143 -2.15 2.57 0.91
C THR A 143 -3.46 3.36 0.85
N LEU A 144 -3.50 4.53 1.50
CA LEU A 144 -4.50 5.59 1.31
C LEU A 144 -3.85 6.75 0.59
N VAL A 145 -4.50 7.29 -0.44
CA VAL A 145 -4.10 8.55 -1.10
C VAL A 145 -5.34 9.43 -1.22
N MET A 146 -5.29 10.67 -0.76
CA MET A 146 -6.40 11.61 -0.89
C MET A 146 -5.97 13.07 -0.75
N PRO A 147 -6.71 14.02 -1.34
CA PRO A 147 -6.47 15.43 -1.10
C PRO A 147 -6.90 15.84 0.31
N VAL A 148 -6.15 16.76 0.91
CA VAL A 148 -6.38 17.37 2.22
C VAL A 148 -6.28 18.89 2.04
N ARG A 149 -7.41 19.57 2.24
CA ARG A 149 -7.60 21.02 1.99
C ARG A 149 -8.20 21.71 3.22
N PRO A 150 -8.22 23.05 3.27
CA PRO A 150 -9.06 23.76 4.22
C PRO A 150 -10.52 23.27 4.13
N GLY A 151 -11.11 22.99 5.28
CA GLY A 151 -12.43 22.37 5.42
C GLY A 151 -12.42 20.84 5.45
N THR A 152 -11.28 20.17 5.26
CA THR A 152 -11.20 18.71 5.36
C THR A 152 -11.41 18.24 6.80
N ASP A 153 -12.38 17.36 7.00
CA ASP A 153 -12.57 16.59 8.24
C ASP A 153 -12.95 15.17 7.85
N PHE A 154 -11.99 14.24 7.91
CA PHE A 154 -12.23 12.84 7.56
C PHE A 154 -11.63 11.89 8.58
N VAL A 155 -12.22 10.69 8.63
CA VAL A 155 -11.72 9.56 9.43
C VAL A 155 -11.64 8.33 8.54
N ALA A 156 -10.51 7.65 8.57
CA ALA A 156 -10.29 6.39 7.86
C ALA A 156 -9.80 5.31 8.82
N ALA A 157 -10.54 4.20 8.91
CA ALA A 157 -10.15 3.00 9.63
C ALA A 157 -9.19 2.18 8.75
N PHE A 158 -8.01 1.91 9.27
CA PHE A 158 -7.05 0.95 8.76
C PHE A 158 -7.22 -0.34 9.55
N SER A 159 -7.34 -1.48 8.88
CA SER A 159 -7.55 -2.78 9.51
C SER A 159 -6.40 -3.72 9.17
N TRP A 160 -5.95 -4.45 10.17
CA TRP A 160 -5.00 -5.56 10.08
C TRP A 160 -5.69 -6.85 10.53
N GLU A 161 -4.98 -7.98 10.48
CA GLU A 161 -5.49 -9.28 10.95
C GLU A 161 -5.92 -9.26 12.41
N ASN A 162 -5.17 -8.56 13.28
CA ASN A 162 -5.35 -8.61 14.74
C ASN A 162 -5.86 -7.29 15.34
N GLY A 163 -6.27 -6.31 14.53
CA GLY A 163 -6.70 -5.02 15.05
C GLY A 163 -7.09 -4.01 13.98
N SER A 164 -7.61 -2.87 14.42
CA SER A 164 -7.92 -1.73 13.55
C SER A 164 -7.56 -0.44 14.26
N HIS A 165 -7.19 0.56 13.48
CA HIS A 165 -6.85 1.90 13.95
C HIS A 165 -7.42 2.95 13.03
N SER A 166 -7.91 4.03 13.59
CA SER A 166 -8.48 5.15 12.84
C SER A 166 -7.46 6.27 12.70
N LEU A 167 -7.25 6.71 11.46
CA LEU A 167 -6.61 7.98 11.15
C LEU A 167 -7.69 9.07 11.10
N SER A 168 -7.55 10.09 11.95
CA SER A 168 -8.34 11.31 11.89
C SER A 168 -7.52 12.43 11.26
N VAL A 169 -8.10 13.13 10.29
CA VAL A 169 -7.50 14.31 9.65
C VAL A 169 -8.48 15.45 9.71
N ARG A 170 -8.08 16.56 10.35
CA ARG A 170 -8.89 17.78 10.46
C ARG A 170 -8.08 18.99 10.05
N TRP A 171 -8.66 19.77 9.14
CA TRP A 171 -8.16 21.06 8.73
C TRP A 171 -9.36 21.99 8.60
N PRO A 172 -9.65 22.82 9.63
CA PRO A 172 -10.79 23.72 9.58
C PRO A 172 -10.68 24.73 8.42
N ASP A 173 -11.82 25.13 7.86
CA ASP A 173 -11.83 26.12 6.78
C ASP A 173 -11.26 27.47 7.24
N GLY A 174 -10.56 28.16 6.34
CA GLY A 174 -9.91 29.45 6.62
C GLY A 174 -8.70 29.39 7.57
N THR A 175 -8.29 28.21 8.05
CA THR A 175 -7.12 28.08 8.94
C THR A 175 -5.82 27.83 8.17
N PRO A 176 -4.67 28.34 8.64
CA PRO A 176 -3.38 28.08 8.01
C PRO A 176 -3.02 26.59 8.10
N GLU A 177 -2.22 26.10 7.16
CA GLU A 177 -1.82 24.69 7.07
C GLU A 177 -1.17 24.14 8.36
N ALA A 178 -0.47 24.99 9.12
CA ALA A 178 0.15 24.62 10.39
C ALA A 178 -0.87 24.20 11.48
N GLN A 179 -2.16 24.51 11.30
CA GLN A 179 -3.25 24.08 12.19
C GLN A 179 -3.94 22.80 11.73
N ARG A 180 -3.50 22.19 10.63
CA ARG A 180 -3.95 20.86 10.23
C ARG A 180 -3.51 19.83 11.27
N VAL A 181 -4.48 19.11 11.80
CA VAL A 181 -4.28 18.02 12.77
C VAL A 181 -4.45 16.69 12.05
N MET A 182 -3.48 15.79 12.25
CA MET A 182 -3.53 14.40 11.81
C MET A 182 -3.12 13.55 12.99
N GLU A 183 -3.89 12.51 13.30
CA GLU A 183 -3.58 11.59 14.40
C GLU A 183 -4.15 10.20 14.09
N PHE A 184 -3.37 9.16 14.40
CA PHE A 184 -3.93 7.83 14.61
C PHE A 184 -4.44 7.73 16.05
N ASP A 185 -5.53 7.00 16.24
CA ASP A 185 -5.90 6.59 17.59
C ASP A 185 -4.77 5.77 18.24
N ASN A 186 -4.56 6.04 19.52
CA ASN A 186 -3.72 5.16 20.33
C ASN A 186 -4.54 3.89 20.58
N ALA A 187 -4.03 2.72 20.19
CA ALA A 187 -4.66 1.41 20.43
C ALA A 187 -5.21 1.36 21.86
N GLY A 188 -6.51 1.56 21.99
CA GLY A 188 -7.21 1.68 23.24
C GLY A 188 -8.36 0.69 23.25
N ALA A 189 -7.99 -0.58 23.34
CA ALA A 189 -8.84 -1.78 23.27
C ALA A 189 -9.33 -2.15 21.85
N PRO A 190 -9.37 -3.45 21.51
CA PRO A 190 -10.09 -3.91 20.34
C PRO A 190 -11.54 -3.50 20.51
N ASP A 191 -12.00 -2.54 19.70
CA ASP A 191 -13.41 -2.22 19.60
C ASP A 191 -14.14 -3.51 19.22
N GLY A 192 -14.78 -4.10 20.23
CA GLY A 192 -15.66 -5.23 20.05
C GLY A 192 -16.66 -4.87 18.98
N ALA A 193 -16.68 -5.69 17.92
CA ALA A 193 -17.74 -5.83 16.93
C ALA A 193 -18.73 -4.66 16.92
N ALA A 194 -18.48 -3.69 16.03
CA ALA A 194 -19.37 -2.58 15.73
C ALA A 194 -20.83 -3.05 15.81
N THR A 195 -21.50 -2.68 16.90
CA THR A 195 -22.93 -2.91 17.04
C THR A 195 -23.56 -1.94 16.05
N ALA A 196 -24.22 -2.49 15.03
CA ALA A 196 -25.02 -1.74 14.08
C ALA A 196 -26.14 -1.01 14.85
N GLY A 197 -25.84 0.21 15.31
CA GLY A 197 -26.84 1.16 15.80
C GLY A 197 -27.63 1.65 14.60
N GLY A 198 -28.89 1.25 14.54
CA GLY A 198 -29.80 1.54 13.45
C GLY A 198 -30.08 3.03 13.34
N ASP A 199 -29.67 3.60 12.21
CA ASP A 199 -30.33 4.74 11.59
C ASP A 199 -30.80 4.31 10.19
N ALA A 200 -31.95 4.85 9.79
CA ALA A 200 -32.89 4.39 8.78
C ALA A 200 -32.28 3.95 7.41
N PRO A 201 -32.94 3.01 6.69
CA PRO A 201 -32.43 2.44 5.46
C PRO A 201 -32.52 3.48 4.32
N LEU A 202 -31.43 4.19 4.07
CA LEU A 202 -31.19 4.75 2.74
C LEU A 202 -30.86 3.57 1.83
N GLY A 203 -31.80 3.25 0.93
CA GLY A 203 -31.73 2.08 0.06
C GLY A 203 -30.42 1.98 -0.73
N PRO A 204 -30.06 0.78 -1.20
CA PRO A 204 -28.82 0.54 -1.94
C PRO A 204 -28.82 1.34 -3.25
N GLY A 205 -28.22 2.53 -3.21
CA GLY A 205 -27.88 3.30 -4.40
C GLY A 205 -26.74 2.60 -5.13
N PRO A 206 -26.79 2.51 -6.47
CA PRO A 206 -25.81 1.76 -7.25
C PRO A 206 -24.41 2.34 -7.06
N VAL A 207 -23.50 1.51 -6.55
CA VAL A 207 -22.06 1.73 -6.52
C VAL A 207 -21.54 1.98 -7.94
N ALA A 208 -21.24 3.23 -8.27
CA ALA A 208 -20.61 3.58 -9.53
C ALA A 208 -19.09 3.40 -9.41
N ALA A 209 -18.57 2.34 -10.04
CA ALA A 209 -17.16 1.99 -10.14
C ALA A 209 -16.31 3.15 -10.69
N GLY A 210 -15.32 3.60 -9.91
CA GLY A 210 -14.31 4.58 -10.33
C GLY A 210 -13.06 3.87 -10.84
N THR A 211 -12.61 4.26 -12.02
CA THR A 211 -11.58 3.63 -12.84
C THR A 211 -10.19 3.74 -12.19
N THR A 212 -9.75 2.66 -11.53
CA THR A 212 -8.33 2.26 -11.44
C THR A 212 -7.64 2.57 -12.77
N SER A 213 -6.38 3.01 -12.81
CA SER A 213 -5.55 2.66 -13.98
C SER A 213 -5.57 1.13 -13.97
N PRO A 214 -6.38 0.49 -14.83
CA PRO A 214 -6.86 -0.84 -14.55
C PRO A 214 -5.61 -1.70 -14.51
N SER A 215 -5.45 -2.48 -13.44
CA SER A 215 -4.79 -3.76 -13.67
C SER A 215 -5.60 -4.36 -14.80
N GLU A 216 -5.00 -4.41 -15.99
CA GLU A 216 -5.72 -4.91 -17.14
C GLU A 216 -6.22 -6.29 -16.76
N ALA A 217 -7.50 -6.56 -17.05
CA ALA A 217 -8.06 -7.85 -16.71
C ALA A 217 -7.12 -8.93 -17.27
N PRO A 218 -6.81 -9.98 -16.49
CA PRO A 218 -5.93 -11.03 -16.97
C PRO A 218 -6.43 -11.54 -18.33
N LEU A 219 -5.53 -11.63 -19.29
CA LEU A 219 -5.83 -12.16 -20.62
C LEU A 219 -6.25 -13.63 -20.51
N ASP A 220 -7.11 -14.07 -21.41
CA ASP A 220 -7.42 -15.50 -21.55
C ASP A 220 -6.18 -16.28 -21.93
N ASP A 221 -6.07 -17.51 -21.46
CA ASP A 221 -4.91 -18.35 -21.73
C ASP A 221 -4.78 -18.67 -23.22
N VAL A 222 -3.54 -18.83 -23.69
CA VAL A 222 -3.27 -19.24 -25.08
C VAL A 222 -3.61 -20.72 -25.21
N ALA A 223 -4.60 -21.02 -26.06
CA ALA A 223 -4.93 -22.39 -26.40
C ALA A 223 -3.73 -23.08 -27.08
N SER A 224 -3.55 -24.37 -26.80
CA SER A 224 -2.52 -25.21 -27.45
C SER A 224 -1.06 -24.78 -27.20
N LEU A 225 -0.81 -24.02 -26.12
CA LEU A 225 0.56 -23.75 -25.70
C LEU A 225 1.22 -25.04 -25.18
N ALA A 226 2.48 -25.27 -25.53
CA ALA A 226 3.25 -26.36 -24.96
C ALA A 226 3.31 -26.26 -23.42
N ALA A 227 3.52 -27.37 -22.73
CA ALA A 227 3.72 -27.35 -21.29
C ALA A 227 4.89 -26.43 -20.89
N VAL A 228 4.81 -25.84 -19.70
CA VAL A 228 5.92 -25.04 -19.15
C VAL A 228 7.16 -25.93 -19.08
N PRO A 229 8.32 -25.50 -19.62
CA PRO A 229 9.55 -26.25 -19.54
C PRO A 229 9.94 -26.52 -18.08
N ASP A 230 10.46 -27.71 -17.81
CA ASP A 230 11.05 -28.04 -16.51
C ASP A 230 12.40 -27.33 -16.30
N ASP A 231 12.94 -27.41 -15.08
CA ASP A 231 14.18 -26.73 -14.73
C ASP A 231 15.37 -27.20 -15.57
N ALA A 232 15.44 -28.50 -15.90
CA ALA A 232 16.52 -29.05 -16.72
C ALA A 232 16.48 -28.53 -18.16
N ALA A 233 15.30 -28.36 -18.74
CA ALA A 233 15.10 -27.74 -20.04
C ALA A 233 15.50 -26.27 -20.03
N TRP A 234 15.14 -25.55 -18.96
CA TRP A 234 15.56 -24.15 -18.80
C TRP A 234 17.07 -24.00 -18.65
N GLU A 235 17.76 -24.87 -17.90
CA GLU A 235 19.21 -24.79 -17.73
C GLU A 235 19.96 -24.87 -19.07
N LYS A 236 19.49 -25.72 -19.99
CA LYS A 236 20.05 -25.89 -21.34
C LYS A 236 19.66 -24.77 -22.31
N THR A 237 18.64 -23.99 -21.97
CA THR A 237 18.16 -22.91 -22.84
C THR A 237 19.12 -21.71 -22.77
N PRO A 238 19.57 -21.14 -23.90
CA PRO A 238 20.38 -19.93 -23.92
C PRO A 238 19.66 -18.73 -23.30
N GLU A 239 20.44 -17.77 -22.78
CA GLU A 239 19.87 -16.51 -22.29
C GLU A 239 19.23 -15.72 -23.43
N ALA A 240 17.99 -15.27 -23.19
CA ALA A 240 17.26 -14.42 -24.11
C ALA A 240 17.77 -12.98 -24.02
N ARG A 241 17.75 -12.25 -25.15
CA ARG A 241 18.17 -10.85 -25.18
C ARG A 241 17.09 -9.96 -24.58
N VAL A 242 17.25 -9.61 -23.31
CA VAL A 242 16.46 -8.62 -22.59
C VAL A 242 17.38 -7.49 -22.16
N LYS A 243 17.13 -6.27 -22.63
CA LYS A 243 17.98 -5.12 -22.30
C LYS A 243 17.95 -4.87 -20.80
N GLY A 244 19.12 -4.80 -20.16
CA GLY A 244 19.23 -4.49 -18.73
C GLY A 244 18.98 -5.66 -17.77
N SER A 245 18.76 -6.89 -18.25
CA SER A 245 18.55 -8.07 -17.38
C SER A 245 19.71 -8.28 -16.40
N THR A 246 20.95 -8.25 -16.89
CA THR A 246 22.16 -8.40 -16.06
C THR A 246 22.26 -7.30 -15.00
N ALA A 247 21.96 -6.04 -15.36
CA ALA A 247 21.99 -4.92 -14.42
C ALA A 247 20.90 -5.04 -13.34
N ALA A 248 19.77 -5.67 -13.67
CA ALA A 248 18.72 -6.00 -12.71
C ALA A 248 19.02 -7.26 -11.87
N GLY A 249 20.15 -7.94 -12.09
CA GLY A 249 20.48 -9.21 -11.42
C GLY A 249 19.55 -10.36 -11.83
N CYS A 250 19.05 -10.32 -13.07
CA CYS A 250 18.10 -11.29 -13.60
C CYS A 250 18.72 -12.09 -14.75
N GLU A 251 18.58 -13.42 -14.69
CA GLU A 251 18.75 -14.34 -15.80
C GLU A 251 17.43 -14.42 -16.56
N THR A 252 17.45 -14.17 -17.88
CA THR A 252 16.25 -14.27 -18.71
C THR A 252 16.38 -15.38 -19.75
N LYS A 253 15.37 -16.22 -19.91
CA LYS A 253 15.38 -17.31 -20.90
C LYS A 253 14.09 -17.36 -21.70
N LEU A 254 14.21 -17.81 -22.93
CA LEU A 254 13.09 -18.05 -23.82
C LEU A 254 13.19 -19.47 -24.38
N SER A 255 12.30 -20.35 -23.94
CA SER A 255 12.26 -21.76 -24.35
C SER A 255 10.94 -22.06 -25.03
N GLY A 256 10.97 -22.23 -26.36
CA GLY A 256 9.77 -22.25 -27.18
C GLY A 256 8.99 -20.93 -27.06
N ASP A 257 7.76 -21.03 -26.57
CA ASP A 257 6.83 -19.92 -26.36
C ASP A 257 6.71 -19.50 -24.90
N TRP A 258 7.63 -19.96 -24.06
CA TRP A 258 7.70 -19.58 -22.65
C TRP A 258 8.87 -18.64 -22.41
N PHE A 259 8.60 -17.56 -21.68
CA PHE A 259 9.60 -16.68 -21.14
C PHE A 259 9.74 -16.90 -19.63
N ARG A 260 10.99 -16.93 -19.15
CA ARG A 260 11.33 -16.96 -17.73
C ARG A 260 12.29 -15.83 -17.39
N ALA A 261 11.94 -15.02 -16.38
CA ALA A 261 12.88 -14.15 -15.69
C ALA A 261 13.12 -14.70 -14.29
N ARG A 262 14.38 -15.00 -13.97
CA ARG A 262 14.82 -15.47 -12.67
C ARG A 262 15.81 -14.47 -12.10
N CYS A 263 15.41 -13.75 -11.07
CA CYS A 263 16.21 -12.70 -10.47
C CYS A 263 16.72 -13.16 -9.11
N LYS A 264 18.04 -13.14 -8.94
CA LYS A 264 18.72 -13.45 -7.69
C LYS A 264 19.57 -12.27 -7.31
N ALA A 265 19.23 -11.62 -6.21
CA ALA A 265 20.05 -10.52 -5.71
C ALA A 265 21.38 -11.06 -5.19
N ALA A 266 22.47 -10.35 -5.52
CA ALA A 266 23.78 -10.64 -4.94
C ALA A 266 23.84 -10.33 -3.44
N ASP A 267 22.98 -9.40 -2.98
CA ASP A 267 22.81 -8.99 -1.59
C ASP A 267 21.35 -9.20 -1.18
N THR A 268 21.13 -9.87 -0.05
CA THR A 268 19.81 -10.10 0.54
C THR A 268 19.03 -8.81 0.81
N THR A 269 19.71 -7.69 1.10
CA THR A 269 19.05 -6.39 1.31
C THR A 269 18.45 -5.81 0.01
N LYS A 270 18.90 -6.31 -1.15
CA LYS A 270 18.41 -5.97 -2.49
C LYS A 270 17.58 -7.10 -3.10
N ALA A 271 17.19 -8.11 -2.31
CA ALA A 271 16.32 -9.17 -2.78
C ALA A 271 15.01 -8.59 -3.32
N ILE A 272 14.53 -9.17 -4.41
CA ILE A 272 13.20 -8.85 -4.93
C ILE A 272 12.20 -9.49 -3.97
N THR A 273 11.42 -8.65 -3.30
CA THR A 273 10.40 -9.06 -2.34
C THR A 273 9.04 -9.23 -3.00
N THR A 274 8.87 -8.72 -4.23
CA THR A 274 7.58 -8.71 -4.92
C THR A 274 7.77 -8.67 -6.43
N ILE A 275 7.01 -9.50 -7.14
CA ILE A 275 6.78 -9.36 -8.58
C ILE A 275 5.27 -9.17 -8.79
N LEU A 276 4.88 -8.07 -9.43
CA LEU A 276 3.49 -7.77 -9.74
C LEU A 276 3.30 -7.68 -11.25
N PRO A 277 2.63 -8.65 -11.90
CA PRO A 277 2.14 -8.50 -13.26
C PRO A 277 1.09 -7.38 -13.34
N ILE A 278 1.33 -6.36 -14.16
CA ILE A 278 0.47 -5.17 -14.28
C ILE A 278 -0.38 -5.23 -15.55
N LYS A 279 0.22 -5.66 -16.66
CA LYS A 279 -0.41 -5.72 -17.99
C LYS A 279 0.01 -6.98 -18.73
N GLY A 280 -0.88 -7.54 -19.53
CA GLY A 280 -0.57 -8.64 -20.46
C GLY A 280 -0.35 -10.01 -19.81
N HIS A 281 -0.70 -10.15 -18.52
CA HIS A 281 -0.60 -11.42 -17.81
C HIS A 281 -1.81 -12.29 -18.09
N ARG A 282 -1.61 -13.61 -18.08
CA ARG A 282 -2.64 -14.61 -18.42
C ARG A 282 -3.14 -15.27 -17.15
N LYS A 283 -4.42 -15.67 -17.14
CA LYS A 283 -5.13 -16.17 -15.94
C LYS A 283 -4.41 -17.33 -15.25
N THR A 284 -3.99 -18.34 -16.00
CA THR A 284 -3.37 -19.55 -15.43
C THR A 284 -1.95 -19.78 -15.92
N GLN A 285 -1.56 -19.12 -17.01
CA GLN A 285 -0.25 -19.31 -17.61
C GLN A 285 0.82 -18.31 -17.12
N THR A 286 0.47 -17.25 -16.41
CA THR A 286 1.49 -16.39 -15.76
C THR A 286 1.68 -16.79 -14.32
N THR A 287 2.89 -17.24 -13.96
CA THR A 287 3.22 -17.65 -12.59
C THR A 287 4.34 -16.80 -12.02
N VAL A 288 4.19 -16.39 -10.76
CA VAL A 288 5.20 -15.70 -9.97
C VAL A 288 5.54 -16.57 -8.77
N LYS A 289 6.83 -16.74 -8.48
CA LYS A 289 7.33 -17.44 -7.29
C LYS A 289 8.48 -16.64 -6.67
N ILE A 290 8.54 -16.59 -5.35
CA ILE A 290 9.67 -16.00 -4.62
C ILE A 290 10.05 -16.98 -3.52
N GLU A 291 11.19 -17.65 -3.67
CA GLU A 291 11.66 -18.71 -2.79
C GLU A 291 13.16 -18.53 -2.57
N ASP A 292 13.63 -18.62 -1.32
CA ASP A 292 15.06 -18.52 -0.95
C ASP A 292 15.78 -17.30 -1.55
N GLY A 293 15.09 -16.15 -1.59
CA GLY A 293 15.62 -14.90 -2.14
C GLY A 293 15.73 -14.88 -3.67
N VAL A 294 15.13 -15.84 -4.36
CA VAL A 294 15.06 -15.94 -5.82
C VAL A 294 13.65 -15.65 -6.29
N ALA A 295 13.49 -14.57 -7.04
CA ALA A 295 12.21 -14.17 -7.61
C ALA A 295 12.11 -14.63 -9.06
N THR A 296 11.08 -15.43 -9.37
CA THR A 296 10.89 -16.06 -10.68
C THR A 296 9.54 -15.65 -11.25
N LEU A 297 9.55 -15.14 -12.49
CA LEU A 297 8.36 -14.90 -13.32
C LEU A 297 8.43 -15.84 -14.52
N ILE A 298 7.36 -16.59 -14.77
CA ILE A 298 7.16 -17.37 -15.98
C ILE A 298 5.87 -16.89 -16.65
N THR A 299 5.92 -16.66 -17.95
CA THR A 299 4.75 -16.22 -18.73
C THR A 299 4.88 -16.67 -20.18
N PRO A 300 3.75 -16.87 -20.90
CA PRO A 300 3.80 -17.06 -22.34
C PRO A 300 4.39 -15.84 -23.03
N TYR A 301 5.19 -16.08 -24.05
CA TYR A 301 5.73 -15.08 -24.95
C TYR A 301 5.43 -15.49 -26.39
N VAL A 302 4.25 -15.06 -26.85
CA VAL A 302 3.67 -15.35 -28.17
C VAL A 302 3.44 -14.05 -28.96
N GLU A 303 3.10 -14.15 -30.24
CA GLU A 303 2.74 -12.98 -31.05
C GLU A 303 1.62 -12.16 -30.39
N GLY A 304 1.78 -10.84 -30.36
CA GLY A 304 0.87 -9.91 -29.67
C GLY A 304 1.14 -9.73 -28.18
N THR A 305 2.20 -10.34 -27.63
CA THR A 305 2.56 -10.16 -26.21
C THR A 305 2.93 -8.69 -25.93
N GLU A 306 2.25 -8.09 -24.96
CA GLU A 306 2.60 -6.80 -24.37
C GLU A 306 2.51 -6.92 -22.84
N MET A 307 3.57 -7.46 -22.24
CA MET A 307 3.60 -7.77 -20.80
C MET A 307 4.36 -6.69 -20.04
N HIS A 308 3.78 -6.23 -18.94
CA HIS A 308 4.46 -5.36 -17.98
C HIS A 308 4.42 -6.02 -16.61
N ALA A 309 5.58 -6.22 -15.99
CA ALA A 309 5.69 -6.74 -14.63
C ALA A 309 6.61 -5.84 -13.80
N ARG A 310 6.20 -5.48 -12.59
CA ARG A 310 6.99 -4.70 -11.65
C ARG A 310 7.72 -5.64 -10.68
N PHE A 311 9.03 -5.53 -10.63
CA PHE A 311 9.91 -6.18 -9.67
C PHE A 311 10.28 -5.14 -8.61
N SER A 312 9.93 -5.40 -7.34
CA SER A 312 10.22 -4.49 -6.24
C SER A 312 11.28 -5.08 -5.32
N THR A 313 12.26 -4.27 -4.98
CA THR A 313 13.21 -4.46 -3.87
C THR A 313 12.85 -3.42 -2.81
N GLY A 314 13.11 -3.66 -1.53
CA GLY A 314 12.53 -2.89 -0.40
C GLY A 314 12.28 -1.38 -0.64
N SER A 315 13.23 -0.66 -1.23
CA SER A 315 13.11 0.78 -1.53
C SER A 315 13.09 1.17 -3.02
N SER A 316 13.14 0.23 -3.97
CA SER A 316 13.17 0.54 -5.40
C SER A 316 12.38 -0.45 -6.25
N SER A 317 11.96 -0.03 -7.45
CA SER A 317 11.26 -0.91 -8.37
C SER A 317 11.82 -0.80 -9.78
N THR A 318 11.83 -1.94 -10.47
CA THR A 318 12.20 -2.07 -11.88
C THR A 318 11.04 -2.72 -12.62
N PHE A 319 10.77 -2.28 -13.84
CA PHE A 319 9.71 -2.82 -14.68
C PHE A 319 10.33 -3.68 -15.77
N LEU A 320 9.88 -4.93 -15.87
CA LEU A 320 10.10 -5.75 -17.05
C LEU A 320 8.99 -5.45 -18.06
N VAL A 321 9.38 -5.06 -19.26
CA VAL A 321 8.51 -4.85 -20.40
C VAL A 321 8.87 -5.86 -21.48
N LEU A 322 7.95 -6.78 -21.81
CA LEU A 322 8.10 -7.72 -22.93
C LEU A 322 7.18 -7.32 -24.07
N ARG A 323 7.70 -7.35 -25.29
CA ARG A 323 6.94 -6.94 -26.48
C ARG A 323 7.23 -7.84 -27.67
N TRP A 324 6.20 -8.55 -28.12
CA TRP A 324 6.19 -9.22 -29.42
C TRP A 324 5.08 -8.62 -30.28
N PRO A 325 5.37 -7.65 -31.16
CA PRO A 325 4.39 -7.10 -32.08
C PRO A 325 3.95 -8.16 -33.11
N LYS A 326 2.90 -7.88 -33.88
CA LYS A 326 2.48 -8.76 -34.97
C LYS A 326 3.64 -9.00 -35.95
N GLY A 327 3.89 -10.25 -36.34
CA GLY A 327 4.96 -10.65 -37.27
C GLY A 327 6.09 -11.47 -36.63
N PRO A 328 7.30 -11.48 -37.25
CA PRO A 328 8.39 -12.36 -36.83
C PRO A 328 8.81 -12.10 -35.39
N LYS A 329 9.21 -13.16 -34.67
CA LYS A 329 9.70 -13.07 -33.29
C LYS A 329 10.91 -12.11 -33.23
N PRO A 330 10.86 -11.06 -32.39
CA PRO A 330 11.96 -10.09 -32.32
C PRO A 330 13.19 -10.71 -31.66
N GLU A 331 14.38 -10.30 -32.12
CA GLU A 331 15.65 -10.75 -31.52
C GLU A 331 15.82 -10.25 -30.08
N THR A 332 15.39 -9.02 -29.80
CA THR A 332 15.34 -8.44 -28.45
C THR A 332 13.90 -8.43 -27.99
N ILE A 333 13.60 -9.20 -26.96
CA ILE A 333 12.22 -9.51 -26.56
C ILE A 333 11.65 -8.56 -25.51
N GLY A 334 12.51 -7.74 -24.89
CA GLY A 334 12.09 -6.80 -23.86
C GLY A 334 13.22 -6.01 -23.22
N ALA A 335 12.86 -5.28 -22.16
CA ALA A 335 13.79 -4.50 -21.36
C ALA A 335 13.38 -4.47 -19.88
N PHE A 336 14.38 -4.39 -19.00
CA PHE A 336 14.21 -3.90 -17.64
C PHE A 336 14.42 -2.39 -17.62
N GLU A 337 13.38 -1.66 -17.21
CA GLU A 337 13.36 -0.21 -17.11
C GLU A 337 13.31 0.17 -15.62
N SER A 338 14.12 1.12 -15.19
CA SER A 338 14.00 1.64 -13.83
C SER A 338 12.64 2.31 -13.68
N GLY A 339 11.90 1.98 -12.62
CA GLY A 339 10.70 2.69 -12.25
C GLY A 339 11.04 4.16 -12.05
N LYS A 340 10.52 5.02 -12.92
CA LYS A 340 10.68 6.47 -12.80
C LYS A 340 9.77 7.03 -11.74
#